data_AF-A0A1C0VVM8-F1
#
_entry.id   AF-A0A1C0VVM8-F1
#
_cell.length_a   1.000
_cell.length_b   1.000
_cell.length_c   1.000
_cell.angle_alpha   90.00
_cell.angle_beta   90.00
_cell.angle_gamma   90.00
#
_symmetry.space_group_name_H-M   'P 1'
#
loop_
_entity.id
_entity.type
_entity.pdbx_description
1 polymer ?
#
loop_
_entity_poly.entity_id
_entity_poly.type
_entity_poly.pdbx_seq_one_letter_code
_entity_poly.pdbx_strand_id
1 'polypeptide(L)'
;MTKFPHDQFAKEYLQKLLSPLGEVETSKDVTAEVREIDVFFQPTSVNSEYIQSLGLLGKMATTVAIIEPFRNAVNTDAIFSCVVKLLNSRADLLRKVNREDQRLESTQLPFLWILTPTASESLLNSFGFQIPEESKGWGRGVYFLSEVWRVGLIAIHQLPKVSETMWLRMLGKGKVQQEAIAQLTGLPADHPLRTNALELLYNLQANLQANLVNNPEGEQEDQELAMAIVPLFREHLQAAQQQGREEGRQEGRQEGIEQGLELGKQEQQRLILENFIQVKFGEVPPKMAAFLSAVSTLPTGEFTAILLSISMLTVDEFGCQQGTRLLAENVVRMRWNEGGEFLATVVTSLLELPVEKLILLLAQLPQLSREEFMVLLGENSGVN
;
A
#
# COMPACT_ATOMS: atom_id res chain seq x y z
N MET A 1 11.38 4.93 -6.34
CA MET A 1 12.81 4.55 -6.29
C MET A 1 13.55 5.61 -5.50
N THR A 2 14.30 5.21 -4.47
CA THR A 2 14.86 6.16 -3.50
C THR A 2 16.33 6.46 -3.80
N LYS A 3 16.65 7.76 -3.93
CA LYS A 3 18.02 8.24 -4.16
C LYS A 3 18.96 8.01 -2.97
N PHE A 4 18.44 8.00 -1.74
CA PHE A 4 19.16 7.79 -0.49
C PHE A 4 18.53 6.66 0.35
N PRO A 5 18.71 5.38 -0.05
CA PRO A 5 18.01 4.25 0.57
C PRO A 5 18.36 4.06 2.05
N HIS A 6 19.61 4.33 2.45
CA HIS A 6 20.04 4.23 3.85
C HIS A 6 19.43 5.30 4.76
N ASP A 7 19.32 6.54 4.25
CA ASP A 7 18.69 7.64 4.98
C ASP A 7 17.21 7.37 5.22
N GLN A 8 16.49 6.96 4.17
CA GLN A 8 15.09 6.56 4.29
C GLN A 8 14.92 5.37 5.23
N PHE A 9 15.76 4.34 5.11
CA PHE A 9 15.73 3.20 6.03
C PHE A 9 15.91 3.65 7.48
N ALA A 10 16.90 4.48 7.79
CA ALA A 10 17.14 4.94 9.17
C ALA A 10 15.93 5.69 9.75
N LYS A 11 15.29 6.56 8.95
CA LYS A 11 14.11 7.33 9.34
C LYS A 11 12.91 6.42 9.62
N GLU A 12 12.55 5.56 8.67
CA GLU A 12 11.42 4.63 8.81
C GLU A 12 11.65 3.62 9.95
N TYR A 13 12.89 3.17 10.11
CA TYR A 13 13.30 2.23 11.16
C TYR A 13 13.18 2.84 12.55
N LEU A 14 13.76 4.03 12.77
CA LEU A 14 13.63 4.72 14.05
C LEU A 14 12.18 5.11 14.34
N GLN A 15 11.43 5.54 13.32
CA GLN A 15 10.00 5.82 13.46
C GLN A 15 9.25 4.60 13.97
N LYS A 16 9.37 3.46 13.29
CA LYS A 16 8.65 2.23 13.64
C LYS A 16 9.01 1.73 15.04
N LEU A 17 10.28 1.84 15.46
CA LEU A 17 10.72 1.43 16.79
C LEU A 17 10.25 2.38 17.89
N LEU A 18 10.19 3.68 17.63
CA LEU A 18 9.89 4.70 18.64
C LEU A 18 8.41 5.03 18.77
N SER A 19 7.58 4.81 17.74
CA SER A 19 6.14 5.13 17.77
C SER A 19 5.37 4.55 18.96
N PRO A 20 5.68 3.36 19.49
CA PRO A 20 5.00 2.86 20.69
C PRO A 20 5.35 3.62 21.97
N LEU A 21 6.46 4.38 22.01
CA LEU A 21 6.88 5.20 23.15
C LEU A 21 6.38 6.64 23.08
N GLY A 22 6.03 7.13 21.89
CA GLY A 22 5.78 8.55 21.70
C GLY A 22 5.50 8.96 20.27
N GLU A 23 5.28 10.26 20.11
CA GLU A 23 5.13 10.88 18.80
C GLU A 23 6.49 10.95 18.10
N VAL A 24 6.52 10.55 16.83
CA VAL A 24 7.72 10.61 15.99
C VAL A 24 7.40 11.40 14.72
N GLU A 25 8.16 12.45 14.46
CA GLU A 25 8.15 13.22 13.22
C GLU A 25 9.47 13.02 12.47
N THR A 26 9.41 12.59 11.21
CA THR A 26 10.59 12.45 10.33
C THR A 26 10.69 13.63 9.37
N SER A 27 11.89 14.09 9.05
CA SER A 27 12.11 15.25 8.16
C SER A 27 11.36 16.51 8.62
N LYS A 28 11.49 16.84 9.91
CA LYS A 28 10.81 17.98 10.54
C LYS A 28 11.53 19.29 10.23
N ASP A 29 10.83 20.24 9.61
CA ASP A 29 11.37 21.57 9.31
C ASP A 29 11.66 22.41 10.56
N VAL A 30 12.78 23.13 10.52
CA VAL A 30 13.21 24.08 11.56
C VAL A 30 13.60 25.43 10.94
N THR A 31 13.21 26.55 11.56
CA THR A 31 13.35 27.90 10.97
C THR A 31 14.77 28.51 11.06
N ALA A 32 15.12 29.26 10.00
CA ALA A 32 16.15 30.32 9.80
C ALA A 32 16.70 30.23 8.36
N GLU A 33 16.95 29.00 7.93
CA GLU A 33 17.07 28.47 6.56
C GLU A 33 16.40 27.09 6.68
N VAL A 34 15.51 26.66 5.78
CA VAL A 34 14.75 25.39 5.97
C VAL A 34 15.75 24.24 6.15
N ARG A 35 15.89 23.77 7.38
CA ARG A 35 16.74 22.63 7.76
C ARG A 35 15.84 21.57 8.36
N GLU A 36 15.98 20.33 7.90
CA GLU A 36 15.20 19.21 8.39
C GLU A 36 15.92 18.49 9.54
N ILE A 37 15.19 18.19 10.61
CA ILE A 37 15.58 17.18 11.60
C ILE A 37 15.19 15.82 11.06
N ASP A 38 16.12 14.86 11.06
CA ASP A 38 15.84 13.54 10.48
C ASP A 38 14.78 12.78 11.28
N VAL A 39 14.91 12.76 12.61
CA VAL A 39 13.91 12.18 13.52
C VAL A 39 13.77 13.06 14.76
N PHE A 40 12.57 13.62 14.96
CA PHE A 40 12.16 14.29 16.19
C PHE A 40 11.23 13.36 16.96
N PHE A 41 11.55 13.07 18.21
CA PHE A 41 10.80 12.17 19.07
C PHE A 41 10.34 12.86 20.34
N GLN A 42 9.07 12.69 20.68
CA GLN A 42 8.46 13.20 21.91
C GLN A 42 7.78 12.05 22.67
N PRO A 43 8.28 11.65 23.85
CA PRO A 43 7.70 10.55 24.62
C PRO A 43 6.30 10.93 25.13
N THR A 44 5.34 10.02 24.97
CA THR A 44 3.95 10.18 25.48
C THR A 44 3.54 9.06 26.43
N SER A 45 4.24 7.92 26.40
CA SER A 45 3.99 6.79 27.29
C SER A 45 5.30 6.27 27.90
N VAL A 46 5.18 5.68 29.09
CA VAL A 46 6.32 5.03 29.79
C VAL A 46 6.01 3.55 29.92
N ASN A 47 6.02 2.82 28.80
CA ASN A 47 5.98 1.36 28.85
C ASN A 47 7.37 0.81 29.18
N SER A 48 7.61 0.46 30.44
CA SER A 48 8.92 0.02 30.93
C SER A 48 9.43 -1.25 30.23
N GLU A 49 8.55 -2.20 29.92
CA GLU A 49 8.94 -3.44 29.23
C GLU A 49 9.38 -3.16 27.80
N TYR A 50 8.65 -2.30 27.09
CA TYR A 50 9.02 -1.92 25.72
C TYR A 50 10.31 -1.09 25.68
N ILE A 51 10.50 -0.15 26.61
CA ILE A 51 11.76 0.60 26.76
C ILE A 51 12.94 -0.37 26.99
N GLN A 52 12.78 -1.36 27.86
CA GLN A 52 13.82 -2.37 28.12
C GLN A 52 14.10 -3.22 26.87
N SER A 53 13.06 -3.60 26.11
CA SER A 53 13.23 -4.36 24.86
C SER A 53 14.03 -3.61 23.77
N LEU A 54 14.02 -2.27 23.81
CA LEU A 54 14.82 -1.42 22.93
C LEU A 54 16.24 -1.15 23.45
N GLY A 55 16.58 -1.56 24.67
CA GLY A 55 17.91 -1.39 25.25
C GLY A 55 18.40 0.05 25.25
N LEU A 56 19.56 0.30 24.63
CA LEU A 56 20.17 1.62 24.57
C LEU A 56 19.30 2.64 23.81
N LEU A 57 18.60 2.22 22.75
CA LEU A 57 17.66 3.10 22.03
C LEU A 57 16.50 3.52 22.93
N GLY A 58 15.94 2.58 23.71
CA GLY A 58 14.88 2.86 24.68
C GLY A 58 15.35 3.85 25.74
N LYS A 59 16.59 3.71 26.21
CA LYS A 59 17.19 4.65 27.18
C LYS A 59 17.34 6.07 26.64
N MET A 60 17.70 6.22 25.35
CA MET A 60 17.75 7.53 24.68
C MET A 60 16.36 8.17 24.55
N ALA A 61 15.32 7.34 24.38
CA ALA A 61 13.94 7.73 24.18
C ALA A 61 13.17 8.01 25.50
N THR A 62 13.87 8.32 26.59
CA THR A 62 13.25 8.68 27.88
C THR A 62 12.94 10.17 28.01
N THR A 63 13.46 11.00 27.11
CA THR A 63 13.20 12.44 27.00
C THR A 63 12.89 12.82 25.56
N VAL A 64 12.45 14.06 25.32
CA VAL A 64 12.38 14.60 23.95
C VAL A 64 13.74 14.47 23.29
N ALA A 65 13.78 13.93 22.08
CA ALA A 65 15.02 13.58 21.39
C ALA A 65 15.01 14.08 19.93
N ILE A 66 16.17 14.54 19.49
CA ILE A 66 16.51 14.79 18.09
C ILE A 66 17.55 13.73 17.73
N ILE A 67 17.27 12.87 16.76
CA ILE A 67 18.16 11.77 16.36
C ILE A 67 18.60 12.01 14.92
N GLU A 68 19.91 12.08 14.72
CA GLU A 68 20.56 12.38 13.44
C GLU A 68 21.47 11.20 13.05
N PRO A 69 20.95 10.23 12.29
CA PRO A 69 21.72 9.07 11.85
C PRO A 69 22.57 9.39 10.61
N PHE A 70 23.86 9.12 10.69
CA PHE A 70 24.79 9.27 9.57
C PHE A 70 25.15 7.91 8.99
N ARG A 71 25.10 7.80 7.66
CA ARG A 71 25.62 6.63 6.93
C ARG A 71 27.15 6.59 6.92
N ASN A 72 27.82 7.75 6.93
CA ASN A 72 29.27 7.88 6.91
C ASN A 72 29.78 8.53 8.20
N ALA A 73 31.09 8.43 8.47
CA ALA A 73 31.68 9.07 9.65
C ALA A 73 31.36 10.56 9.67
N VAL A 74 30.77 11.03 10.78
CA VAL A 74 30.41 12.45 10.95
C VAL A 74 31.68 13.31 10.99
N ASN A 75 31.62 14.50 10.39
CA ASN A 75 32.69 15.49 10.44
C ASN A 75 32.29 16.70 11.30
N THR A 76 33.24 17.62 11.53
CA THR A 76 33.04 18.83 12.35
C THR A 76 31.85 19.67 11.90
N ASP A 77 31.73 19.94 10.60
CA ASP A 77 30.66 20.79 10.05
C ASP A 77 29.28 20.14 10.20
N ALA A 78 29.20 18.81 10.04
CA ALA A 78 27.98 18.05 10.26
C ALA A 78 27.55 18.08 11.73
N ILE A 79 28.48 17.93 12.69
CA ILE A 79 28.17 18.08 14.12
C ILE A 79 27.61 19.48 14.41
N PHE A 80 28.26 20.54 13.90
CA PHE A 80 27.74 21.90 14.08
C PHE A 80 26.38 22.09 13.43
N SER A 81 26.13 21.50 12.25
CA SER A 81 24.82 21.51 11.62
C SER A 81 23.74 20.92 12.52
N CYS A 82 23.99 19.73 13.11
CA CYS A 82 23.08 19.12 14.07
C CYS A 82 22.86 19.99 15.32
N VAL A 83 23.93 20.63 15.84
CA VAL A 83 23.82 21.55 16.98
C VAL A 83 22.96 22.77 16.63
N VAL A 84 23.07 23.32 15.42
CA VAL A 84 22.19 24.42 14.98
C VAL A 84 20.72 23.96 14.96
N LYS A 85 20.44 22.74 14.47
CA LYS A 85 19.07 22.18 14.51
C LYS A 85 18.53 22.10 15.94
N LEU A 86 19.35 21.62 16.88
CA LEU A 86 19.01 21.58 18.31
C LEU A 86 18.70 22.97 18.88
N LEU A 87 19.58 23.95 18.62
CA LEU A 87 19.43 25.30 19.16
C LEU A 87 18.20 26.01 18.58
N ASN A 88 17.92 25.84 17.29
CA ASN A 88 16.72 26.40 16.65
C ASN A 88 15.45 25.72 17.17
N SER A 89 15.43 24.39 17.30
CA SER A 89 14.32 23.64 17.88
C SER A 89 14.01 24.10 19.32
N ARG A 90 15.07 24.30 20.13
CA ARG A 90 14.94 24.86 21.48
C ARG A 90 14.41 26.29 21.47
N ALA A 91 14.87 27.14 20.56
CA ALA A 91 14.37 28.50 20.43
C ALA A 91 12.87 28.52 20.06
N ASP A 92 12.45 27.65 19.16
CA ASP A 92 11.03 27.50 18.77
C ASP A 92 10.16 27.00 19.93
N LEU A 93 10.66 26.00 20.69
CA LEU A 93 9.98 25.52 21.90
C LEU A 93 9.82 26.63 22.94
N LEU A 94 10.88 27.39 23.22
CA LEU A 94 10.84 28.50 24.18
C LEU A 94 9.88 29.61 23.74
N ARG A 95 9.80 29.91 22.42
CA ARG A 95 8.82 30.86 21.89
C ARG A 95 7.38 30.39 22.12
N LYS A 96 7.11 29.09 21.92
CA LYS A 96 5.77 28.51 22.17
C LYS A 96 5.40 28.59 23.65
N VAL A 97 6.30 28.13 24.53
CA VAL A 97 6.09 28.16 25.98
C VAL A 97 5.87 29.57 26.51
N ASN A 98 6.65 30.55 26.04
CA ASN A 98 6.48 31.95 26.44
C ASN A 98 5.15 32.56 25.98
N ARG A 99 4.60 32.12 24.83
CA ARG A 99 3.29 32.57 24.34
C ARG A 99 2.15 31.97 25.16
N GLU A 100 2.35 30.77 25.69
CA GLU A 100 1.33 30.01 26.43
C GLU A 100 1.45 30.17 27.96
N ASP A 101 2.41 30.97 28.45
CA ASP A 101 2.74 31.19 29.87
C ASP A 101 2.89 29.89 30.68
N GLN A 102 3.52 28.89 30.07
CA GLN A 102 3.77 27.59 30.69
C GLN A 102 5.18 27.51 31.30
N ARG A 103 5.36 26.59 32.25
CA ARG A 103 6.70 26.22 32.74
C ARG A 103 7.24 25.04 31.94
N LEU A 104 8.51 25.13 31.55
CA LEU A 104 9.21 24.06 30.83
C LEU A 104 10.04 23.22 31.80
N GLU A 105 9.75 21.93 31.87
CA GLU A 105 10.55 20.95 32.60
C GLU A 105 11.80 20.55 31.81
N SER A 106 12.88 20.16 32.51
CA SER A 106 14.13 19.74 31.85
C SER A 106 13.94 18.56 30.89
N THR A 107 12.97 17.67 31.17
CA THR A 107 12.66 16.49 30.33
C THR A 107 11.97 16.85 29.01
N GLN A 108 11.36 18.04 28.93
CA GLN A 108 10.72 18.57 27.71
C GLN A 108 11.72 19.26 26.78
N LEU A 109 12.92 19.61 27.27
CA LEU A 109 13.98 20.10 26.41
C LEU A 109 14.48 18.98 25.50
N PRO A 110 14.70 19.25 24.20
CA PRO A 110 15.24 18.26 23.29
C PRO A 110 16.67 17.87 23.67
N PHE A 111 17.00 16.60 23.51
CA PHE A 111 18.36 16.06 23.59
C PHE A 111 18.80 15.60 22.21
N LEU A 112 19.94 16.06 21.73
CA LEU A 112 20.48 15.68 20.42
C LEU A 112 21.31 14.41 20.52
N TRP A 113 21.00 13.42 19.68
CA TRP A 113 21.74 12.19 19.51
C TRP A 113 22.28 12.08 18.08
N ILE A 114 23.60 12.11 17.95
CA ILE A 114 24.31 11.92 16.68
C ILE A 114 24.73 10.46 16.58
N LEU A 115 24.18 9.71 15.62
CA LEU A 115 24.54 8.31 15.40
C LEU A 115 25.52 8.25 14.24
N THR A 116 26.76 7.84 14.48
CA THR A 116 27.81 7.77 13.46
C THR A 116 28.41 6.37 13.43
N PRO A 117 28.71 5.80 12.25
CA PRO A 117 29.28 4.46 12.17
C PRO A 117 30.63 4.40 12.88
N THR A 118 31.45 5.43 12.70
CA THR A 118 32.74 5.59 13.38
C THR A 118 32.96 7.02 13.86
N ALA A 119 33.81 7.17 14.86
CA ALA A 119 34.25 8.45 15.39
C ALA A 119 35.73 8.31 15.78
N SER A 120 36.58 9.22 15.31
CA SER A 120 37.99 9.23 15.65
C SER A 120 38.20 9.89 17.01
N GLU A 121 39.25 9.48 17.73
CA GLU A 121 39.63 10.13 18.99
C GLU A 121 39.92 11.62 18.79
N SER A 122 40.55 11.98 17.67
CA SER A 122 40.82 13.39 17.33
C SER A 122 39.53 14.22 17.24
N LEU A 123 38.48 13.69 16.62
CA LEU A 123 37.18 14.37 16.51
C LEU A 123 36.49 14.48 17.87
N LEU A 124 36.47 13.39 18.63
CA LEU A 124 35.88 13.37 19.98
C LEU A 124 36.56 14.40 20.89
N ASN A 125 37.90 14.41 20.89
CA ASN A 125 38.70 15.33 21.69
C ASN A 125 38.54 16.78 21.25
N SER A 126 38.43 17.07 19.94
CA SER A 126 38.28 18.46 19.46
C SER A 126 36.99 19.12 19.90
N PHE A 127 35.92 18.34 20.09
CA PHE A 127 34.64 18.82 20.63
C PHE A 127 34.54 18.69 22.15
N GLY A 128 35.48 18.00 22.80
CA GLY A 128 35.44 17.74 24.23
C GLY A 128 34.39 16.72 24.65
N PHE A 129 34.10 15.73 23.79
CA PHE A 129 33.24 14.60 24.14
C PHE A 129 33.85 13.77 25.26
N GLN A 130 33.06 13.48 26.28
CA GLN A 130 33.45 12.75 27.48
C GLN A 130 32.75 11.40 27.55
N ILE A 131 33.44 10.41 28.11
CA ILE A 131 32.87 9.12 28.45
C ILE A 131 32.04 9.29 29.73
N PRO A 132 30.78 8.86 29.77
CA PRO A 132 29.96 8.93 30.97
C PRO A 132 30.49 8.01 32.07
N GLU A 133 30.21 8.34 33.33
CA GLU A 133 30.48 7.45 34.45
C GLU A 133 29.84 6.08 34.26
N GLU A 134 30.58 5.01 34.60
CA GLU A 134 30.10 3.63 34.48
C GLU A 134 28.81 3.38 35.28
N SER A 135 28.65 4.06 36.42
CA SER A 135 27.45 4.05 37.27
C SER A 135 26.16 4.40 36.50
N LYS A 136 26.28 5.21 35.45
CA LYS A 136 25.14 5.60 34.60
C LYS A 136 24.78 4.52 33.59
N GLY A 137 25.60 3.48 33.40
CA GLY A 137 25.27 2.30 32.59
C GLY A 137 25.00 2.60 31.11
N TRP A 138 25.72 3.57 30.51
CA TRP A 138 25.62 3.86 29.07
C TRP A 138 26.44 2.90 28.20
N GLY A 139 27.54 2.40 28.75
CA GLY A 139 28.42 1.46 28.06
C GLY A 139 29.35 2.10 27.03
N ARG A 140 30.13 1.24 26.37
CA ARG A 140 31.14 1.63 25.38
C ARG A 140 30.48 2.20 24.12
N GLY A 141 31.10 3.23 23.54
CA GLY A 141 30.68 3.85 22.28
C GLY A 141 29.68 4.99 22.46
N VAL A 142 29.34 5.36 23.70
CA VAL A 142 28.45 6.49 24.03
C VAL A 142 29.28 7.62 24.63
N TYR A 143 29.13 8.80 24.05
CA TYR A 143 29.88 9.99 24.41
C TYR A 143 28.95 11.18 24.62
N PHE A 144 29.32 12.10 25.52
CA PHE A 144 28.52 13.29 25.83
C PHE A 144 29.35 14.56 25.81
N LEU A 145 28.76 15.66 25.36
CA LEU A 145 29.24 17.00 25.75
C LEU A 145 28.78 17.31 27.18
N SER A 146 29.23 18.45 27.73
CA SER A 146 28.74 18.87 29.05
C SER A 146 27.21 18.95 29.06
N GLU A 147 26.61 18.67 30.22
CA GLU A 147 25.17 18.46 30.36
C GLU A 147 24.32 19.61 29.80
N VAL A 148 24.82 20.85 29.88
CA VAL A 148 24.17 22.06 29.37
C VAL A 148 23.92 22.00 27.86
N TRP A 149 24.81 21.36 27.10
CA TRP A 149 24.67 21.22 25.65
C TRP A 149 23.55 20.26 25.27
N ARG A 150 23.26 19.24 26.09
CA ARG A 150 22.30 18.17 25.79
C ARG A 150 22.59 17.50 24.44
N VAL A 151 23.86 17.17 24.22
CA VAL A 151 24.36 16.49 23.01
C VAL A 151 25.05 15.19 23.41
N GLY A 152 24.63 14.09 22.79
CA GLY A 152 25.27 12.79 22.85
C GLY A 152 25.68 12.31 21.45
N LEU A 153 26.76 11.55 21.38
CA LEU A 153 27.25 10.92 20.17
C LEU A 153 27.40 9.41 20.41
N ILE A 154 26.90 8.62 19.46
CA ILE A 154 27.00 7.17 19.46
C ILE A 154 27.93 6.73 18.32
N ALA A 155 29.08 6.19 18.69
CA ALA A 155 30.03 5.58 17.76
C ALA A 155 29.67 4.09 17.57
N ILE A 156 28.85 3.80 16.56
CA ILE A 156 28.16 2.51 16.41
C ILE A 156 29.13 1.32 16.38
N HIS A 157 30.28 1.44 15.71
CA HIS A 157 31.30 0.36 15.65
C HIS A 157 31.90 -0.03 17.01
N GLN A 158 31.75 0.80 18.04
CA GLN A 158 32.28 0.52 19.39
C GLN A 158 31.23 -0.12 20.31
N LEU A 159 29.97 -0.15 19.89
CA LEU A 159 28.89 -0.72 20.68
C LEU A 159 29.14 -2.23 20.90
N PRO A 160 29.00 -2.73 22.14
CA PRO A 160 29.13 -4.15 22.43
C PRO A 160 28.17 -4.99 21.57
N LYS A 161 28.56 -6.21 21.19
CA LYS A 161 27.75 -7.12 20.37
C LYS A 161 26.73 -7.89 21.22
N VAL A 162 25.81 -7.15 21.84
CA VAL A 162 24.76 -7.64 22.75
C VAL A 162 23.37 -7.18 22.27
N SER A 163 22.32 -7.79 22.79
CA SER A 163 20.93 -7.52 22.36
C SER A 163 20.52 -6.06 22.60
N GLU A 164 20.99 -5.46 23.69
CA GLU A 164 20.65 -4.11 24.12
C GLU A 164 21.16 -3.01 23.17
N THR A 165 22.13 -3.31 22.31
CA THR A 165 22.67 -2.36 21.32
C THR A 165 22.33 -2.73 19.88
N MET A 166 21.66 -3.87 19.66
CA MET A 166 21.40 -4.42 18.33
C MET A 166 20.65 -3.43 17.45
N TRP A 167 19.61 -2.78 17.97
CA TRP A 167 18.79 -1.80 17.25
C TRP A 167 19.64 -0.63 16.70
N LEU A 168 20.64 -0.16 17.46
CA LEU A 168 21.55 0.90 17.00
C LEU A 168 22.62 0.37 16.05
N ARG A 169 23.12 -0.86 16.26
CA ARG A 169 24.07 -1.50 15.34
C ARG A 169 23.46 -1.80 13.96
N MET A 170 22.14 -1.93 13.88
CA MET A 170 21.39 -2.03 12.61
C MET A 170 21.58 -0.81 11.71
N LEU A 171 21.85 0.36 12.30
CA LEU A 171 22.12 1.62 11.58
C LEU A 171 23.62 1.78 11.24
N GLY A 172 24.45 0.78 11.51
CA GLY A 172 25.89 0.81 11.27
C GLY A 172 26.29 0.59 9.80
N LYS A 173 27.59 0.34 9.59
CA LYS A 173 28.16 -0.03 8.28
C LYS A 173 28.76 -1.43 8.29
N GLY A 174 28.85 -2.04 7.11
CA GLY A 174 29.55 -3.30 6.86
C GLY A 174 29.23 -4.40 7.87
N LYS A 175 30.28 -5.01 8.44
CA LYS A 175 30.16 -6.14 9.38
C LYS A 175 29.30 -5.84 10.61
N VAL A 176 29.32 -4.61 11.11
CA VAL A 176 28.55 -4.24 12.31
C VAL A 176 27.05 -4.35 12.04
N GLN A 177 26.61 -3.89 10.87
CA GLN A 177 25.23 -3.99 10.43
C GLN A 177 24.86 -5.44 10.10
N GLN A 178 25.71 -6.17 9.36
CA GLN A 178 25.48 -7.58 9.02
C GLN A 178 25.31 -8.45 10.26
N GLU A 179 26.12 -8.26 11.29
CA GLU A 179 26.01 -8.98 12.57
C GLU A 179 24.72 -8.62 13.33
N ALA A 180 24.27 -7.36 13.27
CA ALA A 180 23.00 -6.95 13.87
C ALA A 180 21.79 -7.56 13.13
N ILE A 181 21.85 -7.64 11.79
CA ILE A 181 20.82 -8.32 10.98
C ILE A 181 20.78 -9.82 11.31
N ALA A 182 21.94 -10.47 11.42
CA ALA A 182 22.02 -11.88 11.81
C ALA A 182 21.49 -12.13 13.24
N GLN A 183 21.68 -11.18 14.14
CA GLN A 183 21.10 -11.26 15.48
C GLN A 183 19.57 -11.10 15.45
N LEU A 184 19.04 -10.20 14.60
CA LEU A 184 17.60 -9.99 14.43
C LEU A 184 16.89 -11.27 13.97
N THR A 185 17.48 -12.02 13.04
CA THR A 185 16.90 -13.29 12.57
C THR A 185 16.91 -14.39 13.62
N GLY A 186 17.82 -14.31 14.59
CA GLY A 186 17.88 -15.21 15.74
C GLY A 186 16.86 -14.91 16.85
N LEU A 187 16.15 -13.78 16.79
CA LEU A 187 15.09 -13.49 17.78
C LEU A 187 13.91 -14.46 17.62
N PRO A 188 13.12 -14.70 18.68
CA PRO A 188 11.88 -15.47 18.58
C PRO A 188 10.93 -14.94 17.49
N ALA A 189 10.18 -15.81 16.83
CA ALA A 189 9.26 -15.43 15.75
C ALA A 189 8.11 -14.53 16.23
N ASP A 190 7.73 -14.65 17.50
CA ASP A 190 6.74 -13.85 18.21
C ASP A 190 7.30 -12.55 18.80
N HIS A 191 8.59 -12.27 18.63
CA HIS A 191 9.19 -11.05 19.14
C HIS A 191 8.55 -9.81 18.46
N PRO A 192 7.95 -8.87 19.22
CA PRO A 192 7.06 -7.84 18.69
C PRO A 192 7.74 -6.91 17.67
N LEU A 193 9.06 -6.71 17.81
CA LEU A 193 9.84 -5.85 16.91
C LEU A 193 10.48 -6.59 15.73
N ARG A 194 10.48 -7.93 15.74
CA ARG A 194 11.18 -8.71 14.72
C ARG A 194 10.56 -8.51 13.35
N THR A 195 9.24 -8.69 13.24
CA THR A 195 8.51 -8.56 11.96
C THR A 195 8.69 -7.18 11.34
N ASN A 196 8.49 -6.12 12.14
CA ASN A 196 8.63 -4.74 11.69
C ASN A 196 10.04 -4.42 11.16
N ALA A 197 11.07 -4.83 11.90
CA ALA A 197 12.46 -4.61 11.49
C ALA A 197 12.83 -5.41 10.23
N LEU A 198 12.31 -6.63 10.11
CA LEU A 198 12.52 -7.48 8.93
C LEU A 198 11.88 -6.87 7.68
N GLU A 199 10.65 -6.38 7.76
CA GLU A 199 9.97 -5.72 6.65
C GLU A 199 10.77 -4.51 6.11
N LEU A 200 11.27 -3.66 7.01
CA LEU A 200 12.08 -2.50 6.61
C LEU A 200 13.42 -2.88 5.99
N LEU A 201 14.05 -3.96 6.48
CA LEU A 201 15.28 -4.49 5.88
C LEU A 201 15.03 -5.08 4.48
N TYR A 202 13.86 -5.68 4.26
CA TYR A 202 13.45 -6.14 2.93
C TYR A 202 13.27 -4.97 1.96
N ASN A 203 12.61 -3.89 2.41
CA ASN A 203 12.46 -2.68 1.59
C ASN A 203 13.80 -2.01 1.28
N LEU A 204 14.72 -1.96 2.26
CA LEU A 204 16.09 -1.51 2.04
C LEU A 204 16.76 -2.35 0.95
N GLN A 205 16.71 -3.68 1.08
CA GLN A 205 17.32 -4.60 0.11
C GLN A 205 16.76 -4.41 -1.30
N ALA A 206 15.44 -4.26 -1.46
CA ALA A 206 14.81 -4.06 -2.76
C ALA A 206 15.25 -2.74 -3.39
N ASN A 207 15.32 -1.67 -2.60
CA ASN A 207 15.80 -0.36 -3.05
C ASN A 207 17.29 -0.40 -3.44
N LEU A 208 18.14 -1.10 -2.68
CA LEU A 208 19.54 -1.28 -3.02
C LEU A 208 19.70 -2.06 -4.33
N GLN A 209 18.95 -3.15 -4.52
CA GLN A 209 18.98 -3.92 -5.77
C GLN A 209 18.54 -3.09 -6.98
N ALA A 210 17.46 -2.32 -6.84
CA ALA A 210 17.01 -1.43 -7.90
C ALA A 210 18.10 -0.39 -8.26
N ASN A 211 18.76 0.18 -7.25
CA ASN A 211 19.83 1.16 -7.45
C ASN A 211 21.05 0.54 -8.16
N LEU A 212 21.38 -0.73 -7.88
CA LEU A 212 22.47 -1.43 -8.56
C LEU A 212 22.20 -1.70 -10.04
N VAL A 213 20.95 -1.94 -10.43
CA VAL A 213 20.57 -2.07 -11.85
C VAL A 213 20.81 -0.77 -12.61
N ASN A 214 20.46 0.36 -11.99
CA ASN A 214 20.59 1.68 -12.61
C ASN A 214 21.99 2.31 -12.46
N ASN A 215 22.77 1.84 -11.49
CA ASN A 215 24.15 2.25 -11.24
C ASN A 215 25.01 1.04 -10.85
N PRO A 216 25.51 0.25 -11.82
CA PRO A 216 26.27 -0.97 -11.56
C PRO A 216 27.61 -0.74 -10.85
N GLU A 217 28.17 0.47 -10.98
CA GLU A 217 29.36 0.93 -10.25
C GLU A 217 29.03 1.43 -8.82
N GLY A 218 27.81 1.19 -8.33
CA GLY A 218 27.37 1.54 -6.98
C GLY A 218 28.28 0.98 -5.88
N GLU A 219 28.17 1.54 -4.67
CA GLU A 219 29.04 1.20 -3.54
C GLU A 219 29.11 -0.33 -3.33
N GLN A 220 30.33 -0.90 -3.36
CA GLN A 220 30.55 -2.33 -3.11
C GLN A 220 29.91 -2.77 -1.77
N GLU A 221 29.87 -1.88 -0.79
CA GLU A 221 29.22 -2.11 0.50
C GLU A 221 27.69 -2.33 0.36
N ASP A 222 27.03 -1.62 -0.55
CA ASP A 222 25.59 -1.76 -0.81
C ASP A 222 25.28 -3.08 -1.54
N GLN A 223 26.18 -3.51 -2.44
CA GLN A 223 26.12 -4.83 -3.07
C GLN A 223 26.25 -5.94 -2.03
N GLU A 224 27.26 -5.84 -1.16
CA GLU A 224 27.51 -6.81 -0.09
C GLU A 224 26.34 -6.86 0.90
N LEU A 225 25.77 -5.73 1.28
CA LEU A 225 24.61 -5.67 2.17
C LEU A 225 23.37 -6.29 1.52
N ALA A 226 23.05 -5.92 0.27
CA ALA A 226 21.91 -6.47 -0.45
C ALA A 226 22.02 -7.99 -0.59
N MET A 227 23.22 -8.50 -0.89
CA MET A 227 23.48 -9.95 -0.96
C MET A 227 23.42 -10.64 0.40
N ALA A 228 23.89 -9.99 1.47
CA ALA A 228 23.84 -10.54 2.82
C ALA A 228 22.42 -10.66 3.37
N ILE A 229 21.51 -9.76 2.96
CA ILE A 229 20.10 -9.78 3.39
C ILE A 229 19.34 -10.93 2.73
N VAL A 230 19.53 -11.21 1.43
CA VAL A 230 18.79 -12.25 0.68
C VAL A 230 18.66 -13.61 1.40
N PRO A 231 19.74 -14.27 1.86
CA PRO A 231 19.63 -15.58 2.49
C PRO A 231 18.83 -15.55 3.79
N LEU A 232 18.85 -14.42 4.51
CA LEU A 232 18.17 -14.24 5.80
C LEU A 232 16.65 -14.16 5.67
N PHE A 233 16.15 -13.83 4.48
CA PHE A 233 14.72 -13.71 4.19
C PHE A 233 14.15 -14.88 3.38
N ARG A 234 14.95 -15.90 3.05
CA ARG A 234 14.52 -17.00 2.17
C ARG A 234 13.27 -17.72 2.68
N GLU A 235 13.22 -18.02 3.98
CA GLU A 235 12.05 -18.68 4.61
C GLU A 235 10.82 -17.77 4.62
N HIS A 236 10.99 -16.50 4.97
CA HIS A 236 9.91 -15.51 4.95
C HIS A 236 9.37 -15.25 3.54
N LEU A 237 10.24 -15.17 2.53
CA LEU A 237 9.88 -15.03 1.12
C LEU A 237 9.09 -16.24 0.63
N GLN A 238 9.48 -17.45 1.02
CA GLN A 238 8.74 -18.66 0.67
C GLN A 238 7.36 -18.69 1.31
N ALA A 239 7.25 -18.30 2.59
CA ALA A 239 5.96 -18.20 3.27
C ALA A 239 5.04 -17.16 2.62
N ALA A 240 5.56 -15.96 2.32
CA ALA A 240 4.80 -14.91 1.63
C ALA A 240 4.37 -15.31 0.22
N GLN A 241 5.25 -15.98 -0.55
CA GLN A 241 4.90 -16.51 -1.87
C GLN A 241 3.84 -17.62 -1.80
N GLN A 242 3.89 -18.48 -0.77
CA GLN A 242 2.87 -19.50 -0.56
C GLN A 242 1.52 -18.87 -0.20
N GLN A 243 1.52 -17.88 0.69
CA GLN A 243 0.31 -17.17 1.07
C GLN A 243 -0.31 -16.45 -0.14
N GLY A 244 0.47 -15.71 -0.92
CA GLY A 244 -0.04 -15.04 -2.13
C GLY A 244 -0.55 -16.01 -3.20
N ARG A 245 0.04 -17.21 -3.31
CA ARG A 245 -0.50 -18.27 -4.17
C ARG A 245 -1.83 -18.83 -3.68
N GLU A 246 -1.98 -18.99 -2.37
CA GLU A 246 -3.22 -19.50 -1.77
C GLU A 246 -4.34 -18.48 -1.90
N GLU A 247 -4.07 -17.20 -1.61
CA GLU A 247 -5.01 -16.09 -1.80
C GLU A 247 -5.44 -15.98 -3.27
N GLY A 248 -4.49 -15.92 -4.21
CA GLY A 248 -4.83 -15.88 -5.64
C GLY A 248 -5.59 -17.11 -6.14
N ARG A 249 -5.36 -18.28 -5.53
CA ARG A 249 -6.13 -19.49 -5.84
C ARG A 249 -7.56 -19.42 -5.29
N GLN A 250 -7.76 -18.80 -4.14
CA GLN A 250 -9.09 -18.60 -3.56
C GLN A 250 -9.87 -17.58 -4.36
N GLU A 251 -9.27 -16.42 -4.67
CA GLU A 251 -9.88 -15.38 -5.52
C GLU A 251 -10.25 -15.94 -6.89
N GLY A 252 -9.31 -16.58 -7.59
CA GLY A 252 -9.59 -17.16 -8.92
C GLY A 252 -10.64 -18.28 -8.89
N ARG A 253 -10.74 -19.02 -7.77
CA ARG A 253 -11.83 -20.00 -7.61
C ARG A 253 -13.17 -19.31 -7.42
N GLN A 254 -13.22 -18.26 -6.61
CA GLN A 254 -14.45 -17.51 -6.32
C GLN A 254 -14.98 -16.85 -7.61
N GLU A 255 -14.12 -16.13 -8.31
CA GLU A 255 -14.46 -15.52 -9.61
C GLU A 255 -14.92 -16.57 -10.63
N GLY A 256 -14.22 -17.71 -10.70
CA GLY A 256 -14.60 -18.80 -11.60
C GLY A 256 -15.95 -19.43 -11.27
N ILE A 257 -16.29 -19.57 -9.98
CA ILE A 257 -17.60 -20.06 -9.53
C ILE A 257 -18.69 -19.05 -9.87
N GLU A 258 -18.45 -17.76 -9.62
CA GLU A 258 -19.42 -16.69 -9.90
C GLU A 258 -19.72 -16.60 -11.40
N GLN A 259 -18.69 -16.56 -12.25
CA GLN A 259 -18.85 -16.57 -13.70
C GLN A 259 -19.56 -17.84 -14.20
N GLY A 260 -19.21 -19.00 -13.64
CA GLY A 260 -19.85 -20.28 -13.99
C GLY A 260 -21.33 -20.33 -13.62
N LEU A 261 -21.69 -19.81 -12.44
CA LEU A 261 -23.09 -19.71 -12.00
C LEU A 261 -23.88 -18.73 -12.86
N GLU A 262 -23.28 -17.59 -13.24
CA GLU A 262 -23.93 -16.61 -14.08
C GLU A 262 -24.19 -17.14 -15.49
N LEU A 263 -23.19 -17.75 -16.13
CA LEU A 263 -23.34 -18.40 -17.45
C LEU A 263 -24.37 -19.54 -17.39
N GLY A 264 -24.33 -20.37 -16.35
CA GLY A 264 -25.29 -21.45 -16.16
C GLY A 264 -26.73 -20.93 -15.97
N LYS A 265 -26.91 -19.83 -15.24
CA LYS A 265 -28.20 -19.17 -15.08
C LYS A 265 -28.70 -18.61 -16.41
N GLN A 266 -27.86 -17.94 -17.18
CA GLN A 266 -28.23 -17.37 -18.48
C GLN A 266 -28.68 -18.47 -19.45
N GLU A 267 -27.91 -19.56 -19.56
CA GLU A 267 -28.27 -20.68 -20.44
C GLU A 267 -29.58 -21.35 -19.98
N GLN A 268 -29.77 -21.52 -18.67
CA GLN A 268 -31.02 -22.07 -18.14
C GLN A 268 -32.23 -21.15 -18.42
N GLN A 269 -32.09 -19.83 -18.26
CA GLN A 269 -33.14 -18.87 -18.60
C GLN A 269 -33.50 -18.95 -20.09
N ARG A 270 -32.49 -19.06 -20.95
CA ARG A 270 -32.68 -19.20 -22.40
C ARG A 270 -33.51 -20.43 -22.75
N LEU A 271 -33.15 -21.58 -22.20
CA LEU A 271 -33.87 -22.83 -22.41
C LEU A 271 -35.30 -22.79 -21.87
N ILE A 272 -35.53 -22.18 -20.70
CA ILE A 272 -36.88 -22.03 -20.14
C ILE A 272 -37.75 -21.17 -21.07
N LEU A 273 -37.22 -20.03 -21.52
CA LEU A 273 -37.95 -19.12 -22.39
C LEU A 273 -38.24 -19.72 -23.76
N GLU A 274 -37.24 -20.38 -24.37
CA GLU A 274 -37.38 -21.08 -25.64
C GLU A 274 -38.47 -22.16 -25.58
N ASN A 275 -38.42 -23.04 -24.57
CA ASN A 275 -39.44 -24.07 -24.38
C ASN A 275 -40.83 -23.47 -24.12
N PHE A 276 -40.91 -22.40 -23.32
CA PHE A 276 -42.19 -21.74 -23.02
C PHE A 276 -42.85 -21.17 -24.27
N ILE A 277 -42.06 -20.50 -25.12
CA ILE A 277 -42.51 -19.97 -26.41
C ILE A 277 -42.91 -21.11 -27.34
N GLN A 278 -42.12 -22.18 -27.40
CA GLN A 278 -42.37 -23.31 -28.29
C GLN A 278 -43.69 -24.03 -27.94
N VAL A 279 -43.92 -24.27 -26.64
CA VAL A 279 -45.18 -24.87 -26.16
C VAL A 279 -46.38 -23.99 -26.48
N LYS A 280 -46.21 -22.67 -26.39
CA LYS A 280 -47.31 -21.72 -26.58
C LYS A 280 -47.65 -21.44 -28.04
N PHE A 281 -46.65 -21.22 -28.89
CA PHE A 281 -46.83 -20.73 -30.26
C PHE A 281 -46.44 -21.74 -31.34
N GLY A 282 -45.83 -22.87 -30.98
CA GLY A 282 -45.29 -23.84 -31.95
C GLY A 282 -43.83 -23.55 -32.31
N GLU A 283 -43.45 -23.64 -33.58
CA GLU A 283 -42.07 -23.39 -34.00
C GLU A 283 -41.65 -21.93 -33.71
N VAL A 284 -40.50 -21.74 -33.07
CA VAL A 284 -40.01 -20.39 -32.69
C VAL A 284 -39.52 -19.66 -33.94
N PRO A 285 -40.10 -18.51 -34.33
CA PRO A 285 -39.66 -17.79 -35.51
C PRO A 285 -38.19 -17.34 -35.39
N PRO A 286 -37.38 -17.38 -36.46
CA PRO A 286 -35.96 -17.01 -36.41
C PRO A 286 -35.70 -15.60 -35.85
N LYS A 287 -36.60 -14.66 -36.11
CA LYS A 287 -36.51 -13.29 -35.58
C LYS A 287 -36.79 -13.22 -34.08
N MET A 288 -37.68 -14.07 -33.56
CA MET A 288 -37.92 -14.18 -32.12
C MET A 288 -36.73 -14.86 -31.43
N ALA A 289 -36.16 -15.90 -32.04
CA ALA A 289 -34.99 -16.62 -31.54
C ALA A 289 -33.78 -15.69 -31.33
N ALA A 290 -33.58 -14.71 -32.21
CA ALA A 290 -32.49 -13.74 -32.10
C ALA A 290 -32.49 -12.95 -30.78
N PHE A 291 -33.66 -12.69 -30.19
CA PHE A 291 -33.77 -11.95 -28.93
C PHE A 291 -33.58 -12.81 -27.68
N LEU A 292 -33.68 -14.14 -27.79
CA LEU A 292 -33.64 -15.03 -26.62
C LEU A 292 -32.33 -14.90 -25.85
N SER A 293 -31.18 -14.87 -26.54
CA SER A 293 -29.87 -14.75 -25.89
C SER A 293 -29.75 -13.45 -25.10
N ALA A 294 -30.21 -12.33 -25.66
CA ALA A 294 -30.16 -11.03 -24.98
C ALA A 294 -31.08 -10.99 -23.76
N VAL A 295 -32.32 -11.47 -23.89
CA VAL A 295 -33.30 -11.51 -22.79
C VAL A 295 -32.89 -12.47 -21.67
N SER A 296 -32.10 -13.49 -21.97
CA SER A 296 -31.63 -14.47 -20.98
C SER A 296 -30.52 -13.94 -20.06
N THR A 297 -30.03 -12.72 -20.31
CA THR A 297 -29.09 -12.02 -19.41
C THR A 297 -29.80 -11.20 -18.34
N LEU A 298 -31.13 -11.17 -18.36
CA LEU A 298 -31.92 -10.35 -17.44
C LEU A 298 -31.88 -10.85 -15.99
N PRO A 299 -32.03 -9.94 -15.02
CA PRO A 299 -32.31 -10.31 -13.65
C PRO A 299 -33.55 -11.21 -13.55
N THR A 300 -33.56 -12.11 -12.56
CA THR A 300 -34.59 -13.16 -12.44
C THR A 300 -36.01 -12.60 -12.33
N GLY A 301 -36.18 -11.44 -11.70
CA GLY A 301 -37.49 -10.78 -11.60
C GLY A 301 -38.03 -10.31 -12.95
N GLU A 302 -37.18 -9.70 -13.77
CA GLU A 302 -37.54 -9.22 -15.11
C GLU A 302 -37.81 -10.37 -16.06
N PHE A 303 -36.96 -11.41 -16.03
CA PHE A 303 -37.18 -12.65 -16.76
C PHE A 303 -38.55 -13.27 -16.45
N THR A 304 -38.91 -13.33 -15.17
CA THR A 304 -40.22 -13.86 -14.73
C THR A 304 -41.39 -13.00 -15.23
N ALA A 305 -41.24 -11.68 -15.20
CA ALA A 305 -42.27 -10.76 -15.71
C ALA A 305 -42.49 -10.92 -17.22
N ILE A 306 -41.43 -11.23 -17.99
CA ILE A 306 -41.54 -11.54 -19.41
C ILE A 306 -42.33 -12.83 -19.63
N LEU A 307 -42.01 -13.91 -18.92
CA LEU A 307 -42.76 -15.17 -19.02
C LEU A 307 -44.26 -14.96 -18.74
N LEU A 308 -44.59 -14.20 -17.69
CA LEU A 308 -45.97 -13.84 -17.37
C LEU A 308 -46.62 -13.00 -18.48
N SER A 309 -45.92 -12.02 -19.03
CA SER A 309 -46.43 -11.17 -20.10
C SER A 309 -46.70 -11.98 -21.37
N ILE A 310 -45.79 -12.88 -21.76
CA ILE A 310 -45.99 -13.81 -22.87
C ILE A 310 -47.18 -14.73 -22.58
N SER A 311 -47.35 -15.20 -21.34
CA SER A 311 -48.47 -16.08 -20.95
C SER A 311 -49.85 -15.48 -21.21
N MET A 312 -49.97 -14.15 -21.22
CA MET A 312 -51.22 -13.42 -21.43
C MET A 312 -51.56 -13.16 -22.91
N LEU A 313 -50.64 -13.44 -23.83
CA LEU A 313 -50.85 -13.27 -25.27
C LEU A 313 -51.79 -14.35 -25.85
N THR A 314 -52.46 -14.04 -26.97
CA THR A 314 -53.24 -15.01 -27.74
C THR A 314 -52.33 -16.09 -28.35
N VAL A 315 -52.87 -17.27 -28.70
CA VAL A 315 -52.09 -18.41 -29.23
C VAL A 315 -51.90 -18.32 -30.76
N ASP A 316 -52.54 -17.35 -31.41
CA ASP A 316 -52.48 -17.14 -32.85
C ASP A 316 -51.22 -16.41 -33.32
N GLU A 317 -51.10 -16.25 -34.64
CA GLU A 317 -49.97 -15.57 -35.28
C GLU A 317 -49.80 -14.12 -34.76
N PHE A 318 -50.92 -13.44 -34.47
CA PHE A 318 -50.90 -12.10 -33.88
C PHE A 318 -50.25 -12.12 -32.49
N GLY A 319 -50.60 -13.09 -31.64
CA GLY A 319 -49.96 -13.28 -30.33
C GLY A 319 -48.45 -13.57 -30.44
N CYS A 320 -48.03 -14.34 -31.45
CA CYS A 320 -46.62 -14.61 -31.72
C CYS A 320 -45.85 -13.35 -32.16
N GLN A 321 -46.44 -12.51 -33.03
CA GLN A 321 -45.85 -11.22 -33.41
C GLN A 321 -45.72 -10.28 -32.21
N GLN A 322 -46.74 -10.22 -31.36
CA GLN A 322 -46.71 -9.43 -30.13
C GLN A 322 -45.67 -9.95 -29.13
N GLY A 323 -45.47 -11.27 -29.05
CA GLY A 323 -44.39 -11.87 -28.26
C GLY A 323 -43.01 -11.44 -28.76
N THR A 324 -42.82 -11.40 -30.09
CA THR A 324 -41.54 -10.96 -30.69
C THR A 324 -41.26 -9.50 -30.36
N ARG A 325 -42.28 -8.65 -30.48
CA ARG A 325 -42.20 -7.23 -30.13
C ARG A 325 -41.90 -7.02 -28.65
N LEU A 326 -42.53 -7.79 -27.77
CA LEU A 326 -42.30 -7.74 -26.33
C LEU A 326 -40.84 -8.08 -25.97
N LEU A 327 -40.25 -9.11 -26.59
CA LEU A 327 -38.83 -9.44 -26.36
C LEU A 327 -37.91 -8.29 -26.82
N ALA A 328 -38.17 -7.72 -27.99
CA ALA A 328 -37.43 -6.57 -28.50
C ALA A 328 -37.53 -5.35 -27.57
N GLU A 329 -38.73 -5.04 -27.06
CA GLU A 329 -38.94 -3.96 -26.08
C GLU A 329 -38.12 -4.16 -24.80
N ASN A 330 -38.07 -5.39 -24.28
CA ASN A 330 -37.32 -5.68 -23.06
C ASN A 330 -35.81 -5.57 -23.26
N VAL A 331 -35.28 -5.99 -24.41
CA VAL A 331 -33.85 -5.81 -24.73
C VAL A 331 -33.47 -4.32 -24.75
N VAL A 332 -34.30 -3.47 -25.36
CA VAL A 332 -34.04 -2.02 -25.43
C VAL A 332 -34.20 -1.37 -24.04
N ARG A 333 -35.24 -1.72 -23.29
CA ARG A 333 -35.44 -1.21 -21.92
C ARG A 333 -34.31 -1.62 -20.99
N MET A 334 -33.81 -2.84 -21.10
CA MET A 334 -32.67 -3.32 -20.30
C MET A 334 -31.45 -2.43 -20.52
N ARG A 335 -31.16 -2.05 -21.77
CA ARG A 335 -29.93 -1.32 -22.08
C ARG A 335 -29.97 0.15 -21.68
N TRP A 336 -31.11 0.82 -21.87
CA TRP A 336 -31.19 2.28 -21.71
C TRP A 336 -32.22 2.76 -20.67
N ASN A 337 -33.02 1.87 -20.09
CA ASN A 337 -34.09 2.20 -19.14
C ASN A 337 -35.06 3.29 -19.64
N GLU A 338 -35.33 3.29 -20.95
CA GLU A 338 -36.16 4.29 -21.61
C GLU A 338 -37.47 3.71 -22.17
N GLY A 339 -38.52 4.53 -22.17
CA GLY A 339 -39.84 4.22 -22.71
C GLY A 339 -40.32 5.25 -23.74
N GLY A 340 -41.61 5.20 -24.09
CA GLY A 340 -42.23 6.19 -24.95
C GLY A 340 -41.82 6.08 -26.43
N GLU A 341 -41.74 7.22 -27.11
CA GLU A 341 -41.56 7.32 -28.57
C GLU A 341 -40.21 6.75 -29.05
N PHE A 342 -39.17 6.89 -28.22
CA PHE A 342 -37.85 6.30 -28.49
C PHE A 342 -37.92 4.77 -28.54
N LEU A 343 -38.51 4.15 -27.52
CA LEU A 343 -38.69 2.70 -27.47
C LEU A 343 -39.50 2.19 -28.67
N ALA A 344 -40.60 2.87 -29.00
CA ALA A 344 -41.46 2.50 -30.12
C ALA A 344 -40.72 2.55 -31.47
N THR A 345 -39.91 3.59 -31.67
CA THR A 345 -39.13 3.79 -32.90
C THR A 345 -38.06 2.71 -33.04
N VAL A 346 -37.22 2.53 -32.00
CA VAL A 346 -36.11 1.58 -32.01
C VAL A 346 -36.60 0.14 -32.18
N VAL A 347 -37.66 -0.24 -31.47
CA VAL A 347 -38.22 -1.59 -31.58
C VAL A 347 -38.76 -1.86 -32.98
N THR A 348 -39.41 -0.88 -33.59
CA THR A 348 -39.92 -1.02 -34.97
C THR A 348 -38.77 -1.24 -35.94
N SER A 349 -37.71 -0.42 -35.85
CA SER A 349 -36.50 -0.60 -36.67
C SER A 349 -35.80 -1.95 -36.44
N LEU A 350 -35.69 -2.41 -35.18
CA LEU A 350 -35.12 -3.73 -34.86
C LEU A 350 -35.93 -4.88 -35.48
N LEU A 351 -37.26 -4.77 -35.47
CA LEU A 351 -38.14 -5.78 -36.05
C LEU A 351 -38.14 -5.78 -37.58
N GLU A 352 -37.69 -4.70 -38.23
CA GLU A 352 -37.54 -4.61 -39.69
C GLU A 352 -36.21 -5.19 -40.18
N LEU A 353 -35.17 -5.24 -39.33
CA LEU A 353 -33.84 -5.74 -39.71
C LEU A 353 -33.84 -7.20 -40.20
N PRO A 354 -33.03 -7.56 -41.20
CA PRO A 354 -32.74 -8.96 -41.52
C PRO A 354 -32.21 -9.73 -40.29
N VAL A 355 -32.58 -11.00 -40.14
CA VAL A 355 -32.24 -11.81 -38.95
C VAL A 355 -30.73 -11.87 -38.69
N GLU A 356 -29.92 -12.02 -39.72
CA GLU A 356 -28.46 -12.07 -39.62
C GLU A 356 -27.88 -10.76 -39.04
N LYS A 357 -28.38 -9.61 -39.52
CA LYS A 357 -27.98 -8.29 -39.01
C LYS A 357 -28.45 -8.07 -37.58
N LEU A 358 -29.66 -8.52 -37.25
CA LEU A 358 -30.21 -8.44 -35.91
C LEU A 358 -29.36 -9.22 -34.90
N ILE A 359 -28.95 -10.45 -35.24
CA ILE A 359 -28.09 -11.27 -34.37
C ILE A 359 -26.74 -10.57 -34.11
N LEU A 360 -26.11 -10.04 -35.16
CA LEU A 360 -24.83 -9.33 -35.03
C LEU A 360 -24.96 -8.08 -34.16
N LEU A 361 -26.02 -7.29 -34.36
CA LEU A 361 -26.27 -6.09 -33.57
C LEU A 361 -26.53 -6.41 -32.09
N LEU A 362 -27.34 -7.43 -31.82
CA LEU A 362 -27.64 -7.86 -30.45
C LEU A 362 -26.42 -8.42 -29.71
N ALA A 363 -25.50 -9.09 -30.40
CA ALA A 363 -24.25 -9.57 -29.82
C ALA A 363 -23.32 -8.42 -29.37
N GLN A 364 -23.36 -7.28 -30.07
CA GLN A 364 -22.54 -6.11 -29.76
C GLN A 364 -23.20 -5.15 -28.76
N LEU A 365 -24.53 -5.25 -28.60
CA LEU A 365 -25.34 -4.37 -27.75
C LEU A 365 -24.76 -4.10 -26.34
N PRO A 366 -24.16 -5.06 -25.61
CA PRO A 366 -23.59 -4.81 -24.29
C PRO A 366 -22.43 -3.80 -24.26
N GLN A 367 -21.74 -3.61 -25.39
CA GLN A 367 -20.57 -2.71 -25.50
C GLN A 367 -20.89 -1.39 -26.20
N LEU A 368 -22.03 -1.27 -26.88
CA LEU A 368 -22.38 -0.08 -27.65
C LEU A 368 -22.94 1.03 -26.76
N SER A 369 -22.48 2.26 -26.97
CA SER A 369 -23.17 3.46 -26.48
C SER A 369 -24.51 3.67 -27.22
N ARG A 370 -25.33 4.58 -26.72
CA ARG A 370 -26.61 4.91 -27.34
C ARG A 370 -26.43 5.45 -28.76
N GLU A 371 -25.51 6.39 -28.93
CA GLU A 371 -25.24 7.06 -30.20
C GLU A 371 -24.71 6.07 -31.23
N GLU A 372 -23.74 5.23 -30.85
CA GLU A 372 -23.19 4.18 -31.72
C GLU A 372 -24.24 3.16 -32.14
N PHE A 373 -25.10 2.74 -31.21
CA PHE A 373 -26.20 1.84 -31.53
C PHE A 373 -27.17 2.45 -32.53
N MET A 374 -27.54 3.74 -32.38
CA MET A 374 -28.44 4.41 -33.31
C MET A 374 -27.83 4.59 -34.70
N VAL A 375 -26.52 4.84 -34.78
CA VAL A 375 -25.79 4.88 -36.06
C VAL A 375 -25.82 3.51 -36.75
N LEU A 376 -25.47 2.45 -36.02
CA LEU A 376 -25.47 1.08 -36.54
C LEU A 376 -26.88 0.59 -36.91
N LEU A 377 -27.90 1.01 -36.17
CA LEU A 377 -29.30 0.72 -36.48
C LEU A 377 -29.73 1.43 -37.77
N GLY A 378 -29.33 2.70 -37.95
CA GLY A 378 -29.59 3.50 -39.14
C GLY A 378 -28.92 2.93 -40.40
N GLU A 379 -27.63 2.59 -40.32
CA GLU A 379 -26.88 1.97 -41.43
C GLU A 379 -27.43 0.59 -41.83
N ASN A 380 -27.99 -0.16 -40.86
CA ASN A 380 -28.54 -1.49 -41.10
C ASN A 380 -30.01 -1.50 -41.54
N SER A 381 -30.77 -0.45 -41.25
CA SER A 381 -32.18 -0.29 -41.61
C SER A 381 -32.43 0.04 -43.10
N GLY A 382 -31.39 0.37 -43.86
CA GLY A 382 -31.48 0.45 -45.32
C GLY A 382 -32.52 1.46 -45.83
N VAL A 383 -32.30 2.74 -45.54
CA VAL A 383 -32.70 3.82 -46.46
C VAL A 383 -31.42 4.46 -46.97
N ASN A 384 -31.05 4.11 -48.20
CA ASN A 384 -30.39 5.03 -49.12
C ASN A 384 -31.43 5.46 -50.14
#